data_AF-A0A3C1PN21-F1
#
_entry.id   AF-A0A3C1PN21-F1
#
_cell.length_a   1.000
_cell.length_b   1.000
_cell.length_c   1.000
_cell.angle_alpha   90.00
_cell.angle_beta   90.00
_cell.angle_gamma   90.00
#
_symmetry.space_group_name_H-M   'P 1'
#
loop_
_entity.id
_entity.type
_entity.pdbx_description
1 polymer ?
#
loop_
_entity_poly.entity_id
_entity_poly.type
_entity_poly.pdbx_seq_one_letter_code
_entity_poly.pdbx_strand_id
1 'polypeptide(L)'
;MKIIDKLKERFKKQTIWANLSDAIFVLLIIGVIVPYTRTEILGIGGRIRTYIWQPTVDLENAPTLSVADYDFEIADLQGNKINFSSLKGKVVFLNFWATWCPPCVGEMPDIEKLYVKFKDNPKVAFVIVSSESLSAIKPFIEKREYKMPVYMLVSSLPQAFGSNTIPVTFIISKTGKVAVNQVGAANWSGSKTTNLIEQLIEELQH
;
A
#
# COMPACT_ATOMS: atom_id res chain seq x y z
N MET A 1 22.20 -57.40 -34.38
CA MET A 1 22.73 -57.24 -33.01
C MET A 1 23.39 -55.87 -32.81
N LYS A 2 22.70 -54.76 -33.14
CA LYS A 2 23.20 -53.37 -32.98
C LYS A 2 22.09 -52.38 -32.59
N ILE A 3 20.83 -52.70 -32.89
CA ILE A 3 19.65 -51.88 -32.56
C ILE A 3 19.23 -52.10 -31.09
N ILE A 4 19.26 -53.34 -30.62
CA ILE A 4 18.91 -53.70 -29.24
C ILE A 4 19.92 -53.10 -28.24
N ASP A 5 21.21 -53.08 -28.58
CA ASP A 5 22.24 -52.46 -27.74
C ASP A 5 22.13 -50.93 -27.71
N LYS A 6 21.75 -50.29 -28.83
CA LYS A 6 21.44 -48.86 -28.90
C LYS A 6 20.21 -48.48 -28.06
N LEU A 7 19.20 -49.35 -28.02
CA LEU A 7 18.02 -49.15 -27.17
C LEU A 7 18.39 -49.31 -25.69
N LYS A 8 19.19 -50.32 -25.33
CA LYS A 8 19.67 -50.54 -23.97
C LYS A 8 20.52 -49.38 -23.43
N GLU A 9 21.39 -48.81 -24.27
CA GLU A 9 22.18 -47.61 -23.96
C GLU A 9 21.30 -46.37 -23.71
N ARG A 10 20.21 -46.20 -24.48
CA ARG A 10 19.23 -45.12 -24.26
C ARG A 10 18.49 -45.26 -22.93
N PHE A 11 18.09 -46.49 -22.56
CA PHE A 11 17.43 -46.75 -21.28
C PHE A 11 18.37 -46.67 -20.07
N LYS A 12 19.66 -46.94 -20.24
CA LYS A 12 20.67 -46.80 -19.16
C LYS A 12 20.98 -45.33 -18.81
N LYS A 13 20.61 -44.38 -19.67
CA LYS A 13 20.85 -42.94 -19.50
C LYS A 13 19.71 -42.15 -18.86
N GLN A 14 18.51 -42.72 -18.69
CA GLN A 14 17.51 -42.11 -17.82
C GLN A 14 17.94 -42.32 -16.37
N THR A 15 18.70 -41.35 -15.87
CA THR A 15 19.11 -41.30 -14.48
C THR A 15 17.87 -41.18 -13.60
N ILE A 16 17.92 -41.79 -12.42
CA ILE A 16 16.87 -41.68 -11.38
C ILE A 16 16.47 -40.20 -11.14
N TRP A 17 17.42 -39.29 -11.34
CA TRP A 17 17.25 -37.83 -11.30
C TRP A 17 16.29 -37.26 -12.36
N ALA A 18 16.27 -37.79 -13.59
CA ALA A 18 15.33 -37.37 -14.63
C ALA A 18 13.89 -37.80 -14.29
N ASN A 19 13.74 -39.02 -13.78
CA ASN A 19 12.44 -39.50 -13.33
C ASN A 19 11.96 -38.75 -12.08
N LEU A 20 12.89 -38.33 -11.22
CA LEU A 20 12.59 -37.51 -10.05
C LEU A 20 12.20 -36.08 -10.45
N SER A 21 12.89 -35.46 -11.41
CA SER A 21 12.51 -34.14 -11.93
C SER A 21 11.15 -34.17 -12.61
N ASP A 22 10.87 -35.22 -13.39
CA ASP A 22 9.57 -35.39 -14.06
C ASP A 22 8.45 -35.61 -13.04
N ALA A 23 8.69 -36.41 -11.99
CA ALA A 23 7.74 -36.61 -10.90
C ALA A 23 7.46 -35.32 -10.10
N ILE A 24 8.49 -34.51 -9.84
CA ILE A 24 8.35 -33.19 -9.21
C ILE A 24 7.53 -32.25 -10.12
N PHE A 25 7.79 -32.26 -11.42
CA PHE A 25 7.08 -31.43 -12.38
C PHE A 25 5.60 -31.80 -12.47
N VAL A 26 5.29 -33.10 -12.48
CA VAL A 26 3.91 -33.62 -12.45
C VAL A 26 3.21 -33.26 -11.14
N LEU A 27 3.89 -33.35 -9.99
CA LEU A 27 3.34 -32.92 -8.70
C LEU A 27 3.05 -31.41 -8.66
N LEU A 28 3.92 -30.58 -9.24
CA LEU A 28 3.69 -29.14 -9.38
C LEU A 28 2.47 -28.84 -10.25
N ILE A 29 2.32 -29.54 -11.38
CA ILE A 29 1.16 -29.39 -12.28
C ILE A 29 -0.13 -29.81 -11.56
N ILE A 30 -0.13 -30.94 -10.85
CA ILE A 30 -1.29 -31.41 -10.07
C ILE A 30 -1.64 -30.39 -8.97
N GLY A 31 -0.64 -29.85 -8.28
CA GLY A 31 -0.83 -28.79 -7.27
C GLY A 31 -1.43 -27.50 -7.83
N VAL A 32 -1.22 -27.20 -9.12
CA VAL A 32 -1.82 -26.06 -9.82
C VAL A 32 -3.25 -26.35 -10.29
N ILE A 33 -3.55 -27.56 -10.75
CA ILE A 33 -4.84 -27.92 -11.35
C ILE A 33 -5.92 -28.21 -10.29
N VAL A 34 -5.55 -28.80 -9.14
CA VAL A 34 -6.51 -29.15 -8.10
C VAL A 34 -7.01 -27.88 -7.39
N PRO A 35 -8.32 -27.54 -7.46
CA PRO A 35 -8.84 -26.27 -6.94
C PRO A 35 -8.80 -26.18 -5.40
N TYR A 36 -8.77 -27.32 -4.71
CA TYR A 36 -8.79 -27.39 -3.24
C TYR A 36 -7.45 -26.97 -2.58
N THR A 37 -6.33 -27.03 -3.30
CA THR A 37 -5.02 -26.54 -2.81
C THR A 37 -4.86 -25.03 -3.00
N ARG A 38 -5.69 -24.40 -3.84
CA ARG A 38 -5.60 -22.95 -4.14
C ARG A 38 -6.04 -22.08 -2.97
N THR A 39 -6.97 -22.54 -2.12
CA THR A 39 -7.48 -21.75 -0.98
C THR A 39 -6.45 -21.58 0.13
N GLU A 40 -5.56 -22.55 0.36
CA GLU A 40 -4.46 -22.41 1.34
C GLU A 40 -3.25 -21.64 0.78
N ILE A 41 -2.93 -21.80 -0.51
CA ILE A 41 -1.88 -21.03 -1.18
C ILE A 41 -2.22 -19.53 -1.22
N LEU A 42 -3.50 -19.17 -1.36
CA LEU A 42 -3.98 -17.80 -1.24
C LEU A 42 -3.77 -17.22 0.17
N GLY A 43 -3.90 -18.03 1.22
CA GLY A 43 -3.62 -17.62 2.61
C GLY A 43 -2.13 -17.36 2.87
N ILE A 44 -1.24 -18.17 2.28
CA ILE A 44 0.21 -17.99 2.38
C ILE A 44 0.65 -16.76 1.55
N GLY A 45 0.08 -16.57 0.34
CA GLY A 45 0.33 -15.38 -0.48
C GLY A 45 -0.11 -14.08 0.19
N GLY A 46 -1.24 -14.09 0.90
CA GLY A 46 -1.70 -12.97 1.72
C GLY A 46 -0.75 -12.64 2.88
N ARG A 47 -0.17 -13.66 3.52
CA ARG A 47 0.84 -13.49 4.58
C ARG A 47 2.17 -12.97 4.03
N ILE A 48 2.64 -13.46 2.89
CA ILE A 48 3.87 -12.96 2.24
C ILE A 48 3.71 -11.49 1.81
N ARG A 49 2.53 -11.11 1.27
CA ARG A 49 2.22 -9.72 0.92
C ARG A 49 2.37 -8.77 2.12
N THR A 50 2.03 -9.21 3.33
CA THR A 50 2.19 -8.38 4.56
C THR A 50 3.63 -8.14 4.98
N TYR A 51 4.58 -8.97 4.53
CA TYR A 51 6.00 -8.86 4.92
C TYR A 51 6.82 -8.09 3.88
N ILE A 52 6.53 -8.27 2.59
CA ILE A 52 7.31 -7.68 1.49
C ILE A 52 6.88 -6.22 1.18
N TRP A 53 5.68 -5.81 1.59
CA TRP A 53 5.09 -4.50 1.25
C TRP A 53 4.82 -3.63 2.49
N GLN A 54 5.73 -3.60 3.45
CA GLN A 54 5.62 -2.70 4.60
C GLN A 54 6.21 -1.32 4.27
N PRO A 55 5.61 -0.22 4.78
CA PRO A 55 6.17 1.10 4.58
C PRO A 55 7.53 1.24 5.26
N THR A 56 8.44 1.99 4.63
CA THR A 56 9.68 2.43 5.25
C THR A 56 9.36 3.47 6.33
N VAL A 57 9.87 3.23 7.53
CA VAL A 57 9.71 4.13 8.68
C VAL A 57 11.10 4.61 9.03
N ASP A 58 11.32 5.91 9.00
CA ASP A 58 12.59 6.54 9.36
C ASP A 58 12.30 7.66 10.35
N LEU A 59 12.31 7.32 11.64
CA LEU A 59 12.09 8.28 12.72
C LEU A 59 13.36 9.03 13.12
N GLU A 60 14.53 8.46 12.83
CA GLU A 60 15.82 9.00 13.26
C GLU A 60 16.25 10.18 12.37
N ASN A 61 16.02 10.07 11.06
CA ASN A 61 16.37 11.10 10.07
C ASN A 61 15.14 11.76 9.43
N ALA A 62 13.95 11.62 10.04
CA ALA A 62 12.71 12.22 9.56
C ALA A 62 12.87 13.74 9.34
N PRO A 63 12.71 14.24 8.10
CA PRO A 63 12.70 15.68 7.89
C PRO A 63 11.48 16.30 8.60
N THR A 64 11.65 17.51 9.12
CA THR A 64 10.57 18.27 9.76
C THR A 64 10.03 19.29 8.77
N LEU A 65 8.71 19.25 8.55
CA LEU A 65 8.02 20.19 7.68
C LEU A 65 8.06 21.61 8.26
N SER A 66 8.34 22.58 7.42
CA SER A 66 8.26 24.00 7.73
C SER A 66 6.81 24.48 7.71
N VAL A 67 6.57 25.72 8.17
CA VAL A 67 5.23 26.34 8.10
C VAL A 67 4.71 26.40 6.67
N ALA A 68 5.59 26.67 5.70
CA ALA A 68 5.27 26.81 4.28
C ALA A 68 4.90 25.47 3.63
N ASP A 69 5.42 24.35 4.13
CA ASP A 69 5.09 23.03 3.60
C ASP A 69 3.63 22.62 3.86
N TYR A 70 2.93 23.32 4.75
CA TYR A 70 1.50 23.11 4.98
C TYR A 70 0.59 24.01 4.15
N ASP A 71 1.16 24.92 3.36
CA ASP A 71 0.38 25.91 2.63
C ASP A 71 -0.11 25.37 1.29
N PHE A 72 -1.14 24.53 1.35
CA PHE A 72 -1.91 24.11 0.18
C PHE A 72 -3.36 23.85 0.53
N GLU A 73 -4.21 23.95 -0.48
CA GLU A 73 -5.65 23.77 -0.38
C GLU A 73 -6.08 22.42 -0.97
N ILE A 74 -6.99 21.77 -0.25
CA ILE A 74 -7.70 20.57 -0.70
C ILE A 74 -9.21 20.83 -0.60
N ALA A 75 -10.00 20.18 -1.43
CA ALA A 75 -11.46 20.24 -1.39
C ALA A 75 -12.04 18.86 -1.09
N ASP A 76 -13.01 18.80 -0.17
CA ASP A 76 -13.75 17.56 0.08
C ASP A 76 -14.66 17.19 -1.10
N LEU A 77 -15.36 16.06 -0.99
CA LEU A 77 -16.32 15.64 -2.01
C LEU A 77 -17.52 16.59 -2.11
N GLN A 78 -17.80 17.47 -1.15
CA GLN A 78 -18.86 18.47 -1.28
C GLN A 78 -18.34 19.74 -1.98
N GLY A 79 -17.04 19.85 -2.20
CA GLY A 79 -16.38 21.03 -2.77
C GLY A 79 -15.98 22.07 -1.72
N ASN A 80 -16.12 21.75 -0.43
CA ASN A 80 -15.67 22.64 0.64
C ASN A 80 -14.15 22.61 0.69
N LYS A 81 -13.54 23.79 0.63
CA LYS A 81 -12.09 23.95 0.68
C LYS A 81 -11.60 23.94 2.13
N ILE A 82 -10.47 23.26 2.32
CA ILE A 82 -9.75 23.18 3.58
C ILE A 82 -8.28 23.47 3.28
N ASN A 83 -7.67 24.37 4.06
CA ASN A 83 -6.23 24.56 4.01
C ASN A 83 -5.56 23.47 4.86
N PHE A 84 -4.56 22.79 4.30
CA PHE A 84 -3.87 21.68 4.96
C PHE A 84 -3.18 22.08 6.27
N SER A 85 -2.82 23.36 6.44
CA SER A 85 -2.30 23.88 7.71
C SER A 85 -3.26 23.74 8.90
N SER A 86 -4.56 23.58 8.65
CA SER A 86 -5.55 23.28 9.71
C SER A 86 -5.35 21.92 10.38
N LEU A 87 -4.54 21.03 9.77
CA LEU A 87 -4.22 19.71 10.29
C LEU A 87 -2.94 19.68 11.14
N LYS A 88 -2.26 20.83 11.30
CA LYS A 88 -1.10 20.95 12.20
C LYS A 88 -1.46 20.50 13.62
N GLY A 89 -0.53 19.82 14.28
CA GLY A 89 -0.74 19.27 15.62
C GLY A 89 -1.47 17.94 15.66
N LYS A 90 -1.90 17.39 14.51
CA LYS A 90 -2.42 16.03 14.38
C LYS A 90 -1.38 15.11 13.77
N VAL A 91 -1.55 13.80 13.99
CA VAL A 91 -0.91 12.78 13.17
C VAL A 91 -1.66 12.73 11.85
N VAL A 92 -1.00 13.04 10.75
CA VAL A 92 -1.63 13.11 9.43
C VAL A 92 -1.18 11.94 8.55
N PHE A 93 -2.13 11.15 8.11
CA PHE A 93 -1.96 10.18 7.03
C PHE A 93 -2.34 10.84 5.71
N LEU A 94 -1.35 11.20 4.89
CA LEU A 94 -1.51 11.89 3.62
C LEU A 94 -1.15 10.96 2.47
N ASN A 95 -2.12 10.58 1.64
CA ASN A 95 -1.93 9.67 0.50
C ASN A 95 -2.32 10.37 -0.80
N PHE A 96 -1.46 10.26 -1.82
CA PHE A 96 -1.71 10.78 -3.15
C PHE A 96 -2.06 9.64 -4.10
N TRP A 97 -3.18 9.76 -4.81
CA TRP A 97 -3.72 8.67 -5.63
C TRP A 97 -4.49 9.16 -6.87
N ALA A 98 -4.89 8.21 -7.72
CA ALA A 98 -5.79 8.44 -8.84
C ALA A 98 -6.68 7.22 -9.14
N THR A 99 -7.87 7.45 -9.69
CA THR A 99 -8.87 6.43 -10.07
C THR A 99 -8.36 5.48 -11.14
N TRP A 100 -7.50 5.98 -12.04
CA TRP A 100 -6.89 5.22 -13.13
C TRP A 100 -5.58 4.54 -12.74
N CYS A 101 -5.11 4.70 -11.50
CA CYS A 101 -3.87 4.12 -10.99
C CYS A 101 -4.16 2.76 -10.30
N PRO A 102 -3.87 1.61 -10.95
CA PRO A 102 -4.17 0.30 -10.36
C PRO A 102 -3.48 0.03 -9.01
N PRO A 103 -2.19 0.35 -8.78
CA PRO A 103 -1.58 0.11 -7.47
C PRO A 103 -2.22 0.97 -6.38
N CYS A 104 -2.63 2.21 -6.70
CA CYS A 104 -3.36 3.07 -5.78
C CYS A 104 -4.70 2.43 -5.37
N VAL A 105 -5.50 1.97 -6.33
CA VAL A 105 -6.78 1.29 -6.06
C VAL A 105 -6.56 -0.01 -5.26
N GLY A 106 -5.44 -0.69 -5.49
CA GLY A 106 -5.07 -1.93 -4.80
C GLY A 106 -4.74 -1.78 -3.31
N GLU A 107 -4.37 -0.58 -2.83
CA GLU A 107 -4.09 -0.31 -1.42
C GLU A 107 -5.25 0.33 -0.65
N MET A 108 -6.25 0.91 -1.34
CA MET A 108 -7.39 1.57 -0.70
C MET A 108 -8.14 0.70 0.32
N PRO A 109 -8.38 -0.61 0.12
CA PRO A 109 -8.99 -1.44 1.16
C PRO A 109 -8.19 -1.51 2.46
N ASP A 110 -6.87 -1.43 2.40
CA ASP A 110 -6.02 -1.45 3.59
C ASP A 110 -5.98 -0.08 4.25
N ILE A 111 -6.05 1.01 3.48
CA ILE A 111 -6.23 2.38 3.99
C ILE A 111 -7.59 2.52 4.69
N GLU A 112 -8.68 2.02 4.10
CA GLU A 112 -10.02 2.05 4.70
C GLU A 112 -10.05 1.33 6.04
N LYS A 113 -9.41 0.15 6.16
CA LYS A 113 -9.28 -0.56 7.44
C LYS A 113 -8.52 0.26 8.48
N LEU A 114 -7.42 0.89 8.07
CA LEU A 114 -6.63 1.76 8.95
C LEU A 114 -7.44 2.98 9.40
N TYR A 115 -8.18 3.62 8.48
CA TYR A 115 -9.08 4.72 8.77
C TYR A 115 -10.13 4.33 9.80
N VAL A 116 -10.83 3.19 9.60
CA VAL A 116 -11.87 2.72 10.54
C VAL A 116 -11.32 2.53 11.97
N LYS A 117 -10.04 2.14 12.13
CA LYS A 117 -9.40 2.01 13.45
C LYS A 117 -9.19 3.36 14.15
N PHE A 118 -8.91 4.43 13.40
CA PHE A 118 -8.50 5.74 13.96
C PHE A 118 -9.50 6.88 13.73
N LYS A 119 -10.60 6.67 12.99
CA LYS A 119 -11.57 7.70 12.61
C LYS A 119 -12.18 8.47 13.79
N ASP A 120 -12.28 7.82 14.96
CA ASP A 120 -12.87 8.41 16.17
C ASP A 120 -11.80 9.08 17.06
N ASN A 121 -10.51 9.05 16.66
CA ASN A 121 -9.43 9.70 17.38
C ASN A 121 -9.21 11.13 16.87
N PRO A 122 -9.48 12.18 17.69
CA PRO A 122 -9.39 13.57 17.24
C PRO A 122 -7.95 14.03 16.93
N LYS A 123 -6.94 13.27 17.38
CA LYS A 123 -5.51 13.55 17.14
C LYS A 123 -5.02 12.98 15.81
N VAL A 124 -5.84 12.28 15.05
CA VAL A 124 -5.48 11.68 13.75
C VAL A 124 -6.32 12.30 12.64
N ALA A 125 -5.69 12.57 11.50
CA ALA A 125 -6.36 13.01 10.29
C ALA A 125 -5.95 12.16 9.10
N PHE A 126 -6.92 11.77 8.27
CA PHE A 126 -6.68 11.10 6.99
C PHE A 126 -6.96 12.10 5.87
N VAL A 127 -6.05 12.15 4.89
CA VAL A 127 -6.14 12.98 3.70
C VAL A 127 -5.78 12.13 2.50
N ILE A 128 -6.80 11.58 1.84
CA ILE A 128 -6.63 10.73 0.65
C ILE A 128 -6.90 11.59 -0.59
N VAL A 129 -5.85 12.26 -1.09
CA VAL A 129 -5.95 13.36 -2.04
C VAL A 129 -5.62 12.92 -3.48
N SER A 130 -6.39 13.42 -4.44
CA SER A 130 -6.15 13.23 -5.87
C SER A 130 -6.11 14.56 -6.61
N SER A 131 -5.32 14.65 -7.66
CA SER A 131 -5.30 15.80 -8.57
C SER A 131 -6.37 15.72 -9.67
N GLU A 132 -7.20 14.66 -9.67
CA GLU A 132 -8.34 14.53 -10.58
C GLU A 132 -9.50 15.45 -10.17
N SER A 133 -10.39 15.73 -11.11
CA SER A 133 -11.59 16.50 -10.81
C SER A 133 -12.57 15.73 -9.92
N LEU A 134 -13.39 16.44 -9.16
CA LEU A 134 -14.47 15.85 -8.37
C LEU A 134 -15.42 14.96 -9.21
N SER A 135 -15.61 15.25 -10.49
CA SER A 135 -16.44 14.45 -11.40
C SER A 135 -15.85 13.07 -11.70
N ALA A 136 -14.53 12.90 -11.60
CA ALA A 136 -13.88 11.60 -11.72
C ALA A 136 -13.85 10.87 -10.36
N ILE A 137 -13.55 11.60 -9.28
CA ILE A 137 -13.37 11.04 -7.94
C ILE A 137 -14.70 10.54 -7.34
N LYS A 138 -15.76 11.36 -7.35
CA LYS A 138 -17.02 11.04 -6.64
C LYS A 138 -17.63 9.71 -7.08
N PRO A 139 -17.86 9.45 -8.39
CA PRO A 139 -18.50 8.21 -8.80
C PRO A 139 -17.65 6.99 -8.47
N PHE A 140 -16.32 7.14 -8.46
CA PHE A 140 -15.40 6.07 -8.10
C PHE A 140 -15.54 5.70 -6.62
N ILE A 141 -15.55 6.69 -5.73
CA ILE A 141 -15.68 6.49 -4.28
C ILE A 141 -17.06 5.95 -3.92
N GLU A 142 -18.13 6.51 -4.48
CA GLU A 142 -19.51 6.07 -4.25
C GLU A 142 -19.71 4.61 -4.69
N LYS A 143 -19.20 4.24 -5.87
CA LYS A 143 -19.30 2.86 -6.39
C LYS A 143 -18.57 1.83 -5.51
N ARG A 144 -17.56 2.26 -4.75
CA ARG A 144 -16.74 1.41 -3.90
C ARG A 144 -17.13 1.47 -2.42
N GLU A 145 -18.06 2.36 -2.07
CA GLU A 145 -18.59 2.54 -0.71
C GLU A 145 -17.49 2.83 0.33
N TYR A 146 -16.38 3.47 -0.08
CA TYR A 146 -15.33 3.88 0.85
C TYR A 146 -15.84 5.00 1.76
N LYS A 147 -15.48 4.93 3.05
CA LYS A 147 -15.88 5.90 4.08
C LYS A 147 -14.73 6.81 4.48
N MET A 148 -13.49 6.43 4.17
CA MET A 148 -12.33 7.27 4.39
C MET A 148 -12.47 8.62 3.66
N PRO A 149 -11.98 9.72 4.25
CA PRO A 149 -12.12 11.05 3.69
C PRO A 149 -11.21 11.23 2.48
N VAL A 150 -11.82 11.51 1.33
CA VAL A 150 -11.15 11.71 0.04
C VAL A 150 -11.27 13.16 -0.38
N TYR A 151 -10.19 13.69 -0.94
CA TYR A 151 -10.08 15.09 -1.32
C TYR A 151 -9.57 15.27 -2.74
N MET A 152 -9.93 16.39 -3.35
CA MET A 152 -9.32 16.91 -4.57
C MET A 152 -8.27 17.96 -4.19
N LEU A 153 -7.09 17.91 -4.83
CA LEU A 153 -6.08 18.95 -4.71
C LEU A 153 -6.55 20.23 -5.45
N VAL A 154 -6.51 21.38 -4.79
CA VAL A 154 -7.00 22.66 -5.34
C VAL A 154 -5.85 23.58 -5.75
N SER A 155 -4.78 23.61 -4.96
CA SER A 155 -3.60 24.45 -5.21
C SER A 155 -2.37 23.60 -5.60
N SER A 156 -1.28 24.27 -5.96
CA SER A 156 0.01 23.59 -6.14
C SER A 156 0.47 22.94 -4.83
N LEU A 157 1.10 21.77 -4.94
CA LEU A 157 1.74 21.12 -3.80
C LEU A 157 3.09 21.76 -3.49
N PRO A 158 3.42 21.92 -2.19
CA PRO A 158 4.76 22.29 -1.76
C PRO A 158 5.80 21.25 -2.18
N GLN A 159 7.04 21.69 -2.33
CA GLN A 159 8.15 20.82 -2.78
C GLN A 159 8.34 19.60 -1.85
N ALA A 160 8.09 19.75 -0.54
CA ALA A 160 8.19 18.65 0.42
C ALA A 160 7.28 17.44 0.11
N PHE A 161 6.17 17.66 -0.60
CA PHE A 161 5.23 16.61 -1.03
C PHE A 161 5.30 16.33 -2.53
N GLY A 162 6.22 16.97 -3.25
CA GLY A 162 6.40 16.77 -4.68
C GLY A 162 6.84 15.35 -5.00
N SER A 163 6.03 14.62 -5.77
CA SER A 163 6.37 13.30 -6.31
C SER A 163 5.93 13.21 -7.76
N ASN A 164 6.76 12.60 -8.60
CA ASN A 164 6.43 12.29 -10.00
C ASN A 164 5.70 10.95 -10.15
N THR A 165 5.46 10.24 -9.06
CA THR A 165 4.90 8.88 -9.04
C THR A 165 3.79 8.77 -8.00
N ILE A 166 2.75 8.00 -8.33
CA ILE A 166 1.67 7.60 -7.42
C ILE A 166 1.55 6.06 -7.36
N PRO A 167 1.10 5.49 -6.24
CA PRO A 167 0.76 6.21 -5.01
C PRO A 167 2.02 6.66 -4.25
N VAL A 168 1.88 7.72 -3.46
CA VAL A 168 2.86 8.13 -2.45
C VAL A 168 2.12 8.48 -1.17
N THR A 169 2.65 8.02 -0.04
CA THR A 169 2.01 8.20 1.28
C THR A 169 2.99 8.73 2.28
N PHE A 170 2.55 9.74 3.04
CA PHE A 170 3.26 10.34 4.14
C PHE A 170 2.51 10.08 5.45
N ILE A 171 3.26 9.77 6.52
CA ILE A 171 2.75 9.83 7.89
C ILE A 171 3.52 10.92 8.61
N ILE A 172 2.80 11.98 8.97
CA ILE A 172 3.35 13.19 9.56
C ILE A 172 2.96 13.21 11.04
N SER A 173 3.94 13.42 11.92
CA SER A 173 3.71 13.52 13.36
C SER A 173 3.02 14.84 13.75
N LYS A 174 2.57 14.94 15.01
CA LYS A 174 2.00 16.18 15.56
C LYS A 174 2.99 17.34 15.60
N THR A 175 4.28 17.04 15.60
CA THR A 175 5.38 18.01 15.57
C THR A 175 5.81 18.36 14.14
N GLY A 176 5.20 17.74 13.12
CA GLY A 176 5.49 17.96 11.71
C GLY A 176 6.64 17.13 11.15
N LYS A 177 7.12 16.12 11.87
CA LYS A 177 8.13 15.17 11.36
C LYS A 177 7.50 14.20 10.38
N VAL A 178 8.13 14.00 9.23
CA VAL A 178 7.71 13.01 8.24
C VAL A 178 8.27 11.63 8.62
N ALA A 179 7.51 10.89 9.43
CA ALA A 179 7.89 9.58 9.93
C ALA A 179 7.88 8.48 8.85
N VAL A 180 7.06 8.67 7.81
CA VAL A 180 6.97 7.81 6.63
C VAL A 180 6.94 8.69 5.39
N ASN A 181 7.72 8.30 4.38
CA ASN A 181 7.63 8.77 3.00
C ASN A 181 7.72 7.53 2.10
N GLN A 182 6.57 6.93 1.81
CA GLN A 182 6.47 5.69 1.06
C GLN A 182 6.05 5.98 -0.38
N VAL A 183 6.92 5.66 -1.33
CA VAL A 183 6.59 5.64 -2.76
C VAL A 183 6.14 4.22 -3.15
N GLY A 184 5.07 4.13 -3.93
CA GLY A 184 4.44 2.87 -4.30
C GLY A 184 3.43 2.38 -3.28
N ALA A 185 2.62 1.40 -3.69
CA ALA A 185 1.57 0.84 -2.83
C ALA A 185 2.18 0.21 -1.57
N ALA A 186 1.44 0.11 -0.47
CA ALA A 186 1.88 -0.64 0.70
C ALA A 186 0.70 -1.26 1.45
N ASN A 187 1.00 -2.17 2.39
CA ASN A 187 -0.02 -2.64 3.34
C ASN A 187 -0.09 -1.70 4.54
N TRP A 188 -1.12 -0.86 4.55
CA TRP A 188 -1.37 0.13 5.59
C TRP A 188 -2.07 -0.43 6.84
N SER A 189 -2.74 -1.58 6.71
CA SER A 189 -3.51 -2.19 7.80
C SER A 189 -2.68 -3.06 8.76
N GLY A 190 -1.37 -3.17 8.53
CA GLY A 190 -0.45 -3.95 9.35
C GLY A 190 -0.13 -3.30 10.71
N SER A 191 0.30 -4.12 11.66
CA SER A 191 0.64 -3.69 13.03
C SER A 191 1.74 -2.63 13.07
N LYS A 192 2.72 -2.67 12.15
CA LYS A 192 3.78 -1.66 12.06
C LYS A 192 3.21 -0.25 11.91
N THR A 193 2.28 -0.06 10.99
CA THR A 193 1.65 1.23 10.73
C THR A 193 0.76 1.65 11.90
N THR A 194 -0.02 0.73 12.47
CA THR A 194 -0.88 1.07 13.60
C THR A 194 -0.09 1.47 14.84
N ASN A 195 0.97 0.71 15.17
CA ASN A 195 1.82 0.99 16.32
C ASN A 195 2.57 2.31 16.14
N LEU A 196 3.01 2.61 14.92
CA LEU A 196 3.61 3.90 14.60
C LEU A 196 2.63 5.05 14.86
N ILE A 197 1.39 4.96 14.35
CA ILE A 197 0.38 6.01 14.58
C ILE A 197 0.10 6.16 16.08
N GLU A 198 -0.05 5.06 16.82
CA GLU A 198 -0.22 5.07 18.29
C GLU A 198 0.95 5.78 18.99
N GLN A 199 2.19 5.47 18.61
CA GLN A 199 3.38 6.15 19.14
C GLN A 199 3.38 7.66 18.83
N LEU A 200 3.03 8.05 17.60
CA LEU A 200 2.96 9.46 17.21
C LEU A 200 1.82 10.22 17.90
N ILE A 201 0.74 9.53 18.29
CA ILE A 201 -0.35 10.11 19.09
C ILE A 201 0.13 10.44 20.52
N GLU A 202 1.02 9.63 21.08
CA GLU A 202 1.57 9.79 22.43
C GLU A 202 2.73 10.78 22.51
N GLU A 203 3.40 11.09 21.39
CA GLU A 203 4.50 12.07 21.32
C GLU A 203 4.11 13.41 21.99
N LEU A 204 4.84 13.85 23.01
CA LEU A 204 4.57 15.12 23.65
C LEU A 204 5.00 16.27 22.74
N GLN A 205 4.12 17.26 22.55
CA GLN A 205 4.50 18.53 21.93
C GLN A 205 5.21 19.35 23.03
N HIS A 206 6.54 19.38 22.96
CA HIS A 206 7.36 20.22 23.84
C HIS A 206 7.39 21.68 23.37
#